data_AF-A0A653NAG3-F1
#
_entry.id   AF-A0A653NAG3-F1
#
_cell.length_a   1.000
_cell.length_b   1.000
_cell.length_c   1.000
_cell.angle_alpha   90.00
_cell.angle_beta   90.00
_cell.angle_gamma   90.00
#
_symmetry.space_group_name_H-M   'P 1'
#
loop_
_entity.id
_entity.type
_entity.pdbx_description
1 polymer ?
#
loop_
_entity_poly.entity_id
_entity_poly.type
_entity_poly.pdbx_seq_one_letter_code
_entity_poly.pdbx_strand_id
1 'polypeptide(L)'
;MKNTKILEMEKLKVLSSFAMILCSICLFSQEKKDFYLVSDTIKLNDPILIREHNKTGLYITEKEYFKKYPNTKKLLKIGKAFLYSDTGFSLITSKDREKKGVSIGECDRINKQSPKKEFTTWEFQKNNHIFYLGFITGSKYNKVSVREHDKSKIVDDTNNYYPILFSICKEE
;
A
#
# COMPACT_ATOMS: atom_id res chain seq x y z
N MET A 1 37.14 -47.29 24.04
CA MET A 1 35.81 -47.40 23.37
C MET A 1 34.72 -46.49 23.94
N LYS A 2 34.69 -46.20 25.25
CA LYS A 2 33.65 -45.36 25.88
C LYS A 2 33.76 -43.85 25.51
N ASN A 3 34.97 -43.30 25.46
CA ASN A 3 35.21 -41.88 25.15
C ASN A 3 34.90 -41.51 23.69
N THR A 4 35.11 -42.42 22.74
CA THR A 4 34.80 -42.19 21.32
C THR A 4 33.30 -42.01 21.09
N LYS A 5 32.47 -42.81 21.76
CA LYS A 5 31.00 -42.70 21.67
C LYS A 5 30.46 -41.41 22.27
N ILE A 6 31.07 -40.92 23.34
CA ILE A 6 30.71 -39.63 23.97
C ILE A 6 31.03 -38.48 23.01
N LEU A 7 32.20 -38.50 22.39
CA LEU A 7 32.62 -37.49 21.41
C LEU A 7 31.70 -37.47 20.16
N GLU A 8 31.28 -38.64 19.67
CA GLU A 8 30.34 -38.74 18.54
C GLU A 8 28.95 -38.22 18.90
N MET A 9 28.47 -38.48 20.12
CA MET A 9 27.20 -37.94 20.61
C MET A 9 27.24 -36.41 20.76
N GLU A 10 28.35 -35.84 21.21
CA GLU A 10 28.52 -34.38 21.29
C GLU A 10 28.55 -33.73 19.90
N LYS A 11 29.27 -34.33 18.94
CA LYS A 11 29.28 -33.87 17.54
C LYS A 11 27.87 -33.89 16.94
N LEU A 12 27.11 -34.96 17.18
CA LEU A 12 25.73 -35.09 16.69
C LEU A 12 24.80 -34.03 17.31
N LYS A 13 24.95 -33.74 18.61
CA LYS A 13 24.20 -32.67 19.29
C LYS A 13 24.50 -31.30 18.68
N VAL A 14 25.77 -30.98 18.45
CA VAL A 14 26.18 -29.70 17.83
C VAL A 14 25.63 -29.56 16.41
N LEU A 15 25.73 -30.62 15.59
CA LEU A 15 25.16 -30.66 14.23
C LEU A 15 23.64 -30.47 14.24
N SER A 16 22.92 -31.17 15.13
CA SER A 16 21.46 -31.04 15.24
C SER A 16 21.02 -29.65 15.72
N SER A 17 21.81 -29.02 16.59
CA SER A 17 21.55 -27.66 17.09
C SER A 17 21.78 -26.63 15.97
N PHE A 18 22.86 -26.79 15.20
CA PHE A 18 23.14 -25.94 14.05
C PHE A 18 22.08 -26.08 12.95
N ALA A 19 21.61 -27.30 12.68
CA ALA A 19 20.52 -27.56 11.76
C ALA A 19 19.21 -26.91 12.23
N MET A 20 18.87 -26.98 13.52
CA MET A 20 17.69 -26.29 14.06
C MET A 20 17.79 -24.77 13.97
N ILE A 21 18.97 -24.18 14.17
CA ILE A 21 19.18 -22.74 14.00
C ILE A 21 18.98 -22.34 12.53
N LEU A 22 19.54 -23.08 11.58
CA LEU A 22 19.34 -22.84 10.14
C LEU A 22 17.88 -23.01 9.72
N CYS A 23 17.21 -24.08 10.16
CA CYS A 23 15.78 -24.27 9.93
C CYS A 23 14.97 -23.11 10.51
N SER A 24 15.32 -22.61 11.70
CA SER A 24 14.65 -21.44 12.30
C SER A 24 14.84 -20.19 11.45
N ILE A 25 16.06 -19.91 10.97
CA ILE A 25 16.34 -18.78 10.08
C ILE A 25 15.54 -18.87 8.78
N CYS A 26 15.43 -20.08 8.20
CA CYS A 26 14.63 -20.31 7.00
C CYS A 26 13.12 -20.19 7.27
N LEU A 27 12.63 -20.67 8.42
CA LEU A 27 11.21 -20.60 8.82
C LEU A 27 10.77 -19.17 9.16
N PHE A 28 11.67 -18.35 9.69
CA PHE A 28 11.41 -16.93 10.01
C PHE A 28 11.81 -15.96 8.90
N SER A 29 12.24 -16.45 7.74
CA SER A 29 12.35 -15.64 6.52
C SER A 29 10.95 -15.30 6.02
N GLN A 30 10.25 -14.40 6.73
CA GLN A 30 9.02 -13.80 6.24
C GLN A 30 9.37 -13.08 4.94
N GLU A 31 8.85 -13.57 3.81
CA GLU A 31 8.87 -12.83 2.56
C GLU A 31 8.22 -11.48 2.80
N LYS A 32 9.03 -10.43 2.92
CA LYS A 32 8.54 -9.07 3.07
C LYS A 32 7.90 -8.68 1.74
N LYS A 33 6.58 -8.79 1.64
CA LYS A 33 5.87 -8.38 0.42
C LYS A 33 5.84 -6.86 0.35
N ASP A 34 6.13 -6.32 -0.82
CA ASP A 34 6.03 -4.88 -1.06
C ASP A 34 4.60 -4.33 -1.03
N PHE A 35 3.61 -5.22 -1.02
CA PHE A 35 2.20 -4.89 -1.02
C PHE A 35 1.35 -5.94 -0.30
N TYR A 36 0.34 -5.48 0.43
CA TYR A 36 -0.72 -6.29 1.00
C TYR A 36 -2.07 -5.60 0.83
N LEU A 37 -3.06 -6.36 0.38
CA LEU A 37 -4.47 -5.97 0.45
C LEU A 37 -5.06 -6.52 1.76
N VAL A 38 -5.79 -5.72 2.53
CA VAL A 38 -6.56 -6.24 3.66
C VAL A 38 -8.01 -6.48 3.26
N SER A 39 -8.72 -7.28 4.04
CA SER A 39 -10.16 -7.51 3.86
C SER A 39 -11.00 -6.34 4.37
N ASP A 40 -10.43 -5.48 5.22
CA ASP A 40 -11.10 -4.32 5.77
C ASP A 40 -11.38 -3.25 4.71
N THR A 41 -12.44 -2.50 4.96
CA THR A 41 -12.81 -1.35 4.15
C THR A 41 -12.80 -0.07 4.98
N ILE A 42 -12.50 1.05 4.33
CA ILE A 42 -12.54 2.38 4.94
C ILE A 42 -13.62 3.19 4.26
N LYS A 43 -14.44 3.88 5.07
CA LYS A 43 -15.37 4.90 4.59
C LYS A 43 -14.73 6.28 4.77
N LEU A 44 -14.77 7.11 3.72
CA LEU A 44 -14.43 8.53 3.79
C LEU A 44 -15.67 9.37 3.50
N ASN A 45 -15.83 10.46 4.25
CA ASN A 45 -16.89 11.44 4.06
C ASN A 45 -16.38 12.56 3.14
N ASP A 46 -17.11 12.83 2.05
CA ASP A 46 -16.74 13.85 1.05
C ASP A 46 -15.23 13.80 0.67
N PRO A 47 -14.73 12.65 0.19
CA PRO A 47 -13.34 12.53 -0.20
C PRO A 47 -13.06 13.32 -1.48
N ILE A 48 -11.82 13.76 -1.58
CA ILE A 48 -11.26 14.33 -2.79
C ILE A 48 -9.99 13.57 -3.16
N LEU A 49 -9.83 13.33 -4.46
CA LEU A 49 -8.53 12.95 -4.99
C LEU A 49 -7.73 14.21 -5.24
N ILE A 50 -6.43 14.10 -5.07
CA ILE A 50 -5.55 15.21 -5.24
C ILE A 50 -4.26 14.70 -5.89
N ARG A 51 -3.69 15.52 -6.76
CA ARG A 51 -2.39 15.30 -7.41
C ARG A 51 -1.58 16.58 -7.30
N GLU A 52 -0.37 16.49 -6.79
CA GLU A 52 0.56 17.63 -6.82
C GLU A 52 1.21 17.68 -8.20
N HIS A 53 1.35 18.88 -8.76
CA HIS A 53 1.99 19.05 -10.05
C HIS A 53 3.47 18.67 -9.96
N ASN A 54 3.98 18.01 -11.01
CA ASN A 54 5.34 17.46 -11.07
C ASN A 54 5.66 16.39 -10.02
N LYS A 55 4.64 15.80 -9.36
CA LYS A 55 4.84 14.68 -8.43
C LYS A 55 4.11 13.43 -8.86
N THR A 56 4.76 12.30 -8.62
CA THR A 56 4.20 10.98 -8.85
C THR A 56 3.14 10.60 -7.82
N GLY A 57 2.06 10.02 -8.32
CA GLY A 57 1.00 9.40 -7.53
C GLY A 57 -0.29 10.22 -7.42
N LEU A 58 -1.28 9.59 -6.79
CA LEU A 58 -2.52 10.20 -6.34
C LEU A 58 -2.68 9.91 -4.85
N TYR A 59 -3.38 10.80 -4.18
CA TYR A 59 -3.71 10.67 -2.78
C TYR A 59 -5.15 11.10 -2.57
N ILE A 60 -5.74 10.55 -1.52
CA ILE A 60 -7.13 10.72 -1.17
C ILE A 60 -7.23 11.16 0.29
N THR A 61 -8.14 12.09 0.56
CA THR A 61 -8.40 12.64 1.89
C THR A 61 -9.83 13.19 1.92
N GLU A 62 -10.39 13.40 3.11
CA GLU A 62 -11.66 14.11 3.26
C GLU A 62 -11.43 15.61 2.97
N LYS A 63 -12.36 16.22 2.24
CA LYS A 63 -12.27 17.62 1.79
C LYS A 63 -12.03 18.60 2.94
N GLU A 64 -12.62 18.33 4.11
CA GLU A 64 -12.44 19.16 5.31
C GLU A 64 -10.99 19.22 5.80
N TYR A 65 -10.27 18.10 5.79
CA TYR A 65 -8.88 18.07 6.24
C TYR A 65 -7.97 18.82 5.27
N PHE A 66 -8.23 18.70 3.97
CA PHE A 66 -7.45 19.42 2.97
C PHE A 66 -7.70 20.92 3.01
N LYS A 67 -8.94 21.36 3.28
CA LYS A 67 -9.24 22.79 3.50
C LYS A 67 -8.44 23.35 4.68
N LYS A 68 -8.28 22.58 5.75
CA LYS A 68 -7.53 23.00 6.94
C LYS A 68 -6.01 22.92 6.76
N TYR A 69 -5.53 21.91 6.03
CA TYR A 69 -4.11 21.67 5.79
C TYR A 69 -3.89 21.28 4.32
N PRO A 70 -3.70 22.25 3.41
CA PRO A 70 -3.46 21.99 1.99
C PRO A 70 -2.02 21.52 1.73
N ASN A 71 -1.55 20.54 2.50
CA ASN A 71 -0.22 19.95 2.41
C ASN A 71 -0.31 18.44 2.62
N THR A 72 0.04 17.71 1.58
CA THR A 72 -0.27 16.29 1.42
C THR A 72 0.66 15.42 2.25
N LYS A 73 1.94 15.78 2.29
CA LYS A 73 2.95 15.16 3.16
C LYS A 73 2.57 15.32 4.64
N LYS A 74 2.03 16.48 5.03
CA LYS A 74 1.52 16.69 6.39
C LYS A 74 0.31 15.80 6.67
N LEU A 75 -0.67 15.75 5.76
CA LEU A 75 -1.86 14.93 5.90
C LEU A 75 -1.54 13.42 6.00
N LEU A 76 -0.59 12.93 5.21
CA LEU A 76 -0.08 11.56 5.30
C LEU A 76 0.53 11.28 6.67
N LYS A 77 1.37 12.19 7.19
CA LYS A 77 2.01 12.04 8.51
C LYS A 77 1.03 11.99 9.67
N ILE A 78 -0.08 12.72 9.60
CA ILE A 78 -1.10 12.73 10.65
C ILE A 78 -2.21 11.69 10.42
N GLY A 79 -2.05 10.80 9.44
CA GLY A 79 -3.03 9.74 9.14
C GLY A 79 -4.38 10.27 8.63
N LYS A 80 -4.41 11.45 8.02
CA LYS A 80 -5.61 12.07 7.44
C LYS A 80 -5.63 12.03 5.91
N ALA A 81 -4.63 11.43 5.29
CA ALA A 81 -4.62 11.12 3.87
C ALA A 81 -4.07 9.72 3.64
N PHE A 82 -4.40 9.17 2.49
CA PHE A 82 -3.99 7.85 2.03
C PHE A 82 -3.43 7.97 0.63
N LEU A 83 -2.56 7.04 0.24
CA LEU A 83 -2.24 6.86 -1.18
C LEU A 83 -3.49 6.33 -1.90
N TYR A 84 -3.59 6.60 -3.19
CA TYR A 84 -4.70 6.14 -4.00
C TYR A 84 -4.21 5.49 -5.29
N SER A 85 -4.91 4.43 -5.71
CA SER A 85 -4.74 3.81 -7.02
C SER A 85 -6.12 3.64 -7.65
N ASP A 86 -6.29 4.28 -8.81
CA ASP A 86 -7.46 4.20 -9.67
C ASP A 86 -7.54 2.85 -10.40
N THR A 87 -6.39 2.39 -10.89
CA THR A 87 -6.30 1.20 -11.74
C THR A 87 -6.22 -0.07 -10.91
N GLY A 88 -5.49 -0.11 -9.79
CA GLY A 88 -5.30 -1.32 -8.96
C GLY A 88 -4.65 -2.52 -9.67
N PHE A 89 -4.68 -2.59 -11.00
CA PHE A 89 -4.31 -3.70 -11.86
C PHE A 89 -2.81 -4.03 -11.81
N SER A 90 -1.95 -3.04 -11.55
CA SER A 90 -0.51 -3.25 -11.39
C SER A 90 -0.12 -3.76 -9.99
N LEU A 91 -1.06 -3.74 -9.04
CA LEU A 91 -0.82 -4.07 -7.64
C LEU A 91 -1.58 -5.30 -7.16
N ILE A 92 -2.76 -5.58 -7.72
CA ILE A 92 -3.67 -6.61 -7.23
C ILE A 92 -3.98 -7.58 -8.38
N THR A 93 -3.48 -8.81 -8.26
CA THR A 93 -3.69 -9.85 -9.26
C THR A 93 -5.14 -10.34 -9.27
N SER A 94 -5.64 -10.85 -10.41
CA SER A 94 -6.98 -11.44 -10.50
C SER A 94 -7.20 -12.56 -9.46
N LYS A 95 -6.17 -13.36 -9.20
CA LYS A 95 -6.18 -14.41 -8.18
C LYS A 95 -6.33 -13.86 -6.76
N ASP A 96 -5.66 -12.75 -6.45
CA ASP A 96 -5.80 -12.10 -5.14
C ASP A 96 -7.18 -11.46 -4.98
N ARG A 97 -7.76 -10.94 -6.06
CA ARG A 97 -9.13 -10.40 -6.10
C ARG A 97 -10.15 -11.48 -5.81
N GLU A 98 -10.07 -12.61 -6.51
CA GLU A 98 -10.95 -13.77 -6.29
C GLU A 98 -10.82 -14.31 -4.86
N LYS A 99 -9.58 -14.55 -4.39
CA LYS A 99 -9.33 -15.08 -3.04
C LYS A 99 -9.88 -14.18 -1.95
N LYS A 100 -9.88 -12.85 -2.15
CA LYS A 100 -10.32 -11.88 -1.15
C LYS A 100 -11.75 -11.35 -1.38
N GLY A 101 -12.42 -11.80 -2.44
CA GLY A 101 -13.75 -11.30 -2.82
C GLY A 101 -13.77 -9.81 -3.18
N VAL A 102 -12.68 -9.29 -3.76
CA VAL A 102 -12.45 -7.86 -3.99
C VAL A 102 -12.72 -7.49 -5.46
N SER A 103 -13.78 -6.70 -5.69
CA SER A 103 -14.06 -6.09 -6.99
C SER A 103 -13.50 -4.65 -7.06
N ILE A 104 -12.46 -4.46 -7.86
CA ILE A 104 -11.81 -3.17 -8.14
C ILE A 104 -12.07 -2.81 -9.59
N GLY A 105 -12.74 -1.70 -9.83
CA GLY A 105 -13.02 -1.23 -11.19
C GLY A 105 -12.48 0.18 -11.41
N GLU A 106 -12.55 0.62 -12.66
CA GLU A 106 -12.55 2.03 -12.99
C GLU A 106 -13.91 2.57 -12.55
N CYS A 107 -13.99 3.03 -11.30
CA CYS A 107 -15.24 3.59 -10.80
C CYS A 107 -15.57 4.84 -11.61
N ASP A 108 -16.77 4.82 -12.18
CA ASP A 108 -17.23 5.89 -13.02
C ASP A 108 -17.35 7.18 -12.19
N ARG A 109 -16.59 8.18 -12.67
CA ARG A 109 -16.87 9.63 -12.62
C ARG A 109 -16.24 10.42 -11.47
N ILE A 110 -15.12 11.03 -11.84
CA ILE A 110 -14.71 12.35 -11.37
C ILE A 110 -15.73 13.37 -11.88
N ASN A 111 -16.38 14.11 -10.98
CA ASN A 111 -17.43 15.06 -11.34
C ASN A 111 -16.88 16.44 -11.67
N LYS A 112 -15.86 16.86 -10.91
CA LYS A 112 -15.35 18.22 -10.94
C LYS A 112 -13.86 18.21 -10.71
N GLN A 113 -13.12 18.67 -11.73
CA GLN A 113 -11.71 18.96 -11.63
C GLN A 113 -11.53 20.42 -11.23
N SER A 114 -10.76 20.68 -10.19
CA SER A 114 -10.38 22.03 -9.77
C SER A 114 -8.86 22.15 -9.81
N PRO A 115 -8.28 22.59 -10.94
CA PRO A 115 -6.85 22.82 -11.05
C PRO A 115 -6.46 24.08 -10.26
N LYS A 116 -5.37 24.01 -9.53
CA LYS A 116 -4.70 25.14 -8.88
C LYS A 116 -3.24 25.17 -9.31
N LYS A 117 -2.49 26.21 -8.92
CA LYS A 117 -1.08 26.37 -9.30
C LYS A 117 -0.21 25.15 -8.96
N GLU A 118 -0.41 24.57 -7.77
CA GLU A 118 0.46 23.53 -7.20
C GLU A 118 -0.13 22.13 -7.25
N PHE A 119 -1.44 22.01 -7.43
CA PHE A 119 -2.14 20.73 -7.41
C PHE A 119 -3.45 20.78 -8.20
N THR A 120 -3.93 19.60 -8.57
CA THR A 120 -5.27 19.39 -9.08
C THR A 120 -6.07 18.55 -8.08
N THR A 121 -7.31 18.94 -7.84
CA THR A 121 -8.27 18.17 -7.03
C THR A 121 -9.41 17.64 -7.89
N TRP A 122 -9.93 16.47 -7.53
CA TRP A 122 -11.10 15.87 -8.14
C TRP A 122 -12.11 15.43 -7.08
N GLU A 123 -13.37 15.79 -7.29
CA GLU A 123 -14.49 15.41 -6.43
C GLU A 123 -15.25 14.23 -7.03
N PHE A 124 -15.68 13.29 -6.18
CA PHE A 124 -16.43 12.10 -6.61
C PHE A 124 -17.94 12.38 -6.72
N GLN A 125 -18.70 11.56 -7.49
CA GLN A 125 -20.14 11.80 -7.73
C GLN A 125 -21.12 11.36 -6.62
N LYS A 126 -20.83 10.33 -5.80
CA LYS A 126 -21.83 9.67 -4.94
C LYS A 126 -21.43 9.58 -3.47
N ASN A 127 -22.33 9.95 -2.56
CA ASN A 127 -22.12 10.14 -1.11
C ASN A 127 -21.65 8.92 -0.27
N ASN A 128 -21.41 7.75 -0.85
CA ASN A 128 -20.92 6.56 -0.12
C ASN A 128 -19.58 6.09 -0.70
N HIS A 129 -18.49 6.65 -0.18
CA HIS A 129 -17.15 6.31 -0.60
C HIS A 129 -16.52 5.31 0.36
N ILE A 130 -16.79 4.04 0.10
CA ILE A 130 -16.14 2.92 0.76
C ILE A 130 -15.01 2.43 -0.14
N PHE A 131 -13.84 2.20 0.45
CA PHE A 131 -12.62 1.81 -0.24
C PHE A 131 -12.05 0.53 0.38
N TYR A 132 -11.43 -0.33 -0.42
CA TYR A 132 -10.55 -1.36 0.13
C TYR A 132 -9.27 -0.72 0.66
N LEU A 133 -8.80 -1.21 1.81
CA LEU A 133 -7.52 -0.80 2.38
C LEU A 133 -6.42 -1.78 1.96
N GLY A 134 -5.26 -1.23 1.64
CA GLY A 134 -4.02 -1.97 1.51
C GLY A 134 -2.85 -1.21 2.13
N PHE A 135 -1.69 -1.87 2.13
CA PHE A 135 -0.42 -1.32 2.58
C PHE A 135 0.62 -1.59 1.50
N ILE A 136 1.33 -0.54 1.10
CA ILE A 136 2.33 -0.59 0.03
C ILE A 136 3.63 0.06 0.48
N THR A 137 4.78 -0.50 0.11
CA THR A 137 6.07 0.16 0.35
C THR A 137 6.18 1.42 -0.52
N GLY A 138 6.82 2.47 0.00
CA GLY A 138 7.05 3.71 -0.76
C GLY A 138 7.79 3.44 -2.08
N SER A 139 8.76 2.53 -2.05
CA SER A 139 9.50 2.08 -3.24
C SER A 139 8.59 1.45 -4.31
N LYS A 140 7.74 0.50 -3.93
CA LYS A 140 6.79 -0.14 -4.84
C LYS A 140 5.75 0.83 -5.37
N TYR A 141 5.19 1.69 -4.52
CA TYR A 141 4.21 2.69 -4.94
C TYR A 141 4.78 3.64 -5.98
N ASN A 142 5.98 4.17 -5.73
CA ASN A 142 6.65 5.06 -6.66
C ASN A 142 6.87 4.35 -8.00
N LYS A 143 7.39 3.12 -8.01
CA LYS A 143 7.61 2.33 -9.24
C LYS A 143 6.36 2.15 -10.09
N VAL A 144 5.20 1.88 -9.47
CA VAL A 144 3.95 1.62 -10.23
C VAL A 144 3.16 2.89 -10.58
N SER A 145 3.48 4.02 -9.95
CA SER A 145 2.72 5.26 -10.10
C SER A 145 3.40 6.27 -11.03
N VAL A 146 4.67 6.05 -11.41
CA VAL A 146 5.47 6.99 -12.23
C VAL A 146 4.74 7.34 -13.52
N ARG A 147 4.68 8.64 -13.84
CA ARG A 147 4.32 9.14 -15.17
C ARG A 147 5.51 9.85 -15.82
N GLU A 148 5.49 9.91 -17.14
CA GLU A 148 6.57 10.47 -17.98
C GLU A 148 6.96 11.92 -17.63
N HIS A 149 6.02 12.71 -17.08
CA HIS A 149 6.23 14.13 -16.77
C HIS A 149 6.45 14.43 -15.27
N ASP A 150 6.51 13.41 -14.41
CA ASP A 150 6.73 13.63 -12.99
C ASP A 150 8.22 13.90 -12.71
N LYS A 151 8.51 14.93 -11.90
CA LYS A 151 9.88 15.34 -11.55
C LYS A 151 10.31 14.89 -10.17
N SER A 152 9.36 14.46 -9.33
CA SER A 152 9.60 14.07 -7.94
C SER A 152 8.54 13.09 -7.42
N LYS A 153 8.78 12.50 -6.25
CA LYS A 153 7.93 11.49 -5.62
C LYS A 153 7.09 12.13 -4.50
N ILE A 154 5.88 11.62 -4.27
CA ILE A 154 5.04 12.08 -3.15
C ILE A 154 5.44 11.44 -1.81
N VAL A 155 5.91 10.20 -1.85
CA VAL A 155 6.42 9.46 -0.68
C VAL A 155 7.88 9.11 -0.88
N ASP A 156 8.61 9.08 0.23
CA ASP A 156 10.04 8.77 0.23
C ASP A 156 10.26 7.32 -0.23
N ASP A 157 11.28 7.10 -1.06
CA ASP A 157 11.63 5.80 -1.64
C ASP A 157 12.22 4.88 -0.57
N THR A 158 11.32 4.24 0.16
CA THR A 158 11.62 3.51 1.39
C THR A 158 10.84 2.19 1.44
N ASN A 159 11.32 1.26 2.25
CA ASN A 159 10.62 0.01 2.56
C ASN A 159 9.60 0.17 3.70
N ASN A 160 9.21 1.41 4.00
CA ASN A 160 8.14 1.74 4.94
C ASN A 160 6.80 1.59 4.25
N TYR A 161 5.83 1.01 4.96
CA TYR A 161 4.47 0.88 4.44
C TYR A 161 3.70 2.17 4.59
N TYR A 162 2.96 2.48 3.54
CA TYR A 162 1.97 3.54 3.50
C TYR A 162 0.59 2.92 3.24
N PRO A 163 -0.46 3.41 3.89
CA PRO A 163 -1.80 2.93 3.61
C PRO A 163 -2.24 3.46 2.24
N ILE A 164 -2.84 2.57 1.44
CA ILE A 164 -3.31 2.83 0.09
C ILE A 164 -4.77 2.39 -0.04
N LEU A 165 -5.59 3.20 -0.71
CA LEU A 165 -7.00 2.94 -0.94
C LEU A 165 -7.29 2.60 -2.40
N PHE A 166 -8.21 1.67 -2.58
CA PHE A 166 -8.74 1.25 -3.87
C PHE A 166 -10.26 1.40 -3.87
N SER A 167 -10.81 2.02 -4.90
CA SER A 167 -12.25 2.21 -5.02
C SER A 167 -12.99 0.88 -5.13
N ILE A 168 -14.11 0.77 -4.41
CA ILE A 168 -15.03 -0.36 -4.53
C ILE A 168 -16.05 0.01 -5.61
N CYS A 169 -15.99 -0.69 -6.74
CA CYS A 169 -16.97 -0.54 -7.81
C CYS A 169 -17.91 -1.73 -7.72
N LYS A 170 -19.06 -1.52 -7.07
CA LYS A 170 -20.20 -2.41 -7.21
C LYS A 170 -21.06 -1.83 -8.32
N GLU A 171 -21.31 -2.63 -9.35
CA GLU A 171 -22.42 -2.35 -10.26
C GLU A 171 -23.68 -2.30 -9.39
N GLU A 172 -24.34 -1.14 -9.39
CA GLU A 172 -25.71 -1.03 -8.86
C GLU A 172 -26.68 -1.63 -9.89
#